data_AF-A0A7S2E9Y2-F1
#
_entry.id   AF-A0A7S2E9Y2-F1
#
_cell.length_a   1.000
_cell.length_b   1.000
_cell.length_c   1.000
_cell.angle_alpha   90.00
_cell.angle_beta   90.00
_cell.angle_gamma   90.00
#
_symmetry.space_group_name_H-M   'P 1'
#
loop_
_entity.id
_entity.type
_entity.pdbx_description
1 polymer ?
#
loop_
_entity_poly.entity_id
_entity_poly.type
_entity_poly.pdbx_seq_one_letter_code
_entity_poly.pdbx_strand_id
1 'polypeptide(L)'
;VILVDPDMIFLRPITSDFPDNDSVLISPAAKNNRKFRVEKSSPFGATYGFGTKWREFDLEAITLDPNSPAKNVTKEEGRVRYAVGPPYLAVASDMHPIAKKWTEFVPRVYLQHPHLLAEMYSYCVAAAHLGLPHQKVNHLMVSDLSMGGSEGWEYVKRIPAEDVCGVARNGGRGSQYMMPSVIHYCQ
;
A
#
# COMPACT_ATOMS: atom_id res chain seq x y z
N VAL A 1 -9.85 9.14 1.95
CA VAL A 1 -9.86 8.62 0.57
C VAL A 1 -9.23 7.26 0.60
N ILE A 2 -9.87 6.28 -0.05
CA ILE A 2 -9.38 4.92 -0.21
C ILE A 2 -9.39 4.66 -1.71
N LEU A 3 -8.23 4.43 -2.31
CA LEU A 3 -8.07 4.12 -3.73
C LEU A 3 -7.71 2.64 -3.87
N VAL A 4 -8.39 1.95 -4.76
CA VAL A 4 -8.22 0.52 -5.05
C VAL A 4 -8.15 0.32 -6.56
N ASP A 5 -7.49 -0.75 -6.98
CA ASP A 5 -7.45 -1.13 -8.38
C ASP A 5 -8.77 -1.76 -8.83
N PRO A 6 -9.13 -1.67 -10.13
CA PRO A 6 -10.39 -2.20 -10.64
C PRO A 6 -10.51 -3.73 -10.58
N ASP A 7 -9.40 -4.44 -10.39
CA ASP A 7 -9.30 -5.90 -10.26
C ASP A 7 -9.18 -6.38 -8.80
N MET A 8 -9.45 -5.48 -7.83
CA MET A 8 -9.51 -5.83 -6.41
C MET A 8 -10.95 -6.16 -5.98
N ILE A 9 -11.11 -7.34 -5.38
CA ILE A 9 -12.39 -7.84 -4.87
C ILE A 9 -12.41 -7.69 -3.36
N PHE A 10 -13.41 -6.98 -2.82
CA PHE A 10 -13.56 -6.80 -1.38
C PHE A 10 -14.03 -8.07 -0.68
N LEU A 11 -13.31 -8.47 0.37
CA LEU A 11 -13.73 -9.50 1.32
C LEU A 11 -14.34 -8.89 2.59
N ARG A 12 -13.89 -7.68 2.94
CA ARG A 12 -14.48 -6.87 4.02
C ARG A 12 -14.24 -5.38 3.78
N PRO A 13 -14.96 -4.49 4.48
CA PRO A 13 -14.72 -3.06 4.37
C PRO A 13 -13.28 -2.67 4.77
N ILE A 14 -12.71 -1.74 4.01
CA ILE A 14 -11.50 -1.01 4.41
C ILE A 14 -11.94 0.20 5.24
N THR A 15 -11.40 0.33 6.44
CA THR A 15 -11.65 1.46 7.36
C THR A 15 -10.44 2.39 7.39
N SER A 16 -10.63 3.59 7.94
CA SER A 16 -9.53 4.54 8.20
C SER A 16 -8.97 4.41 9.62
N ASP A 17 -9.51 3.51 10.43
CA ASP A 17 -9.18 3.29 11.83
C ASP A 17 -8.79 1.81 12.03
N PHE A 18 -7.67 1.62 12.73
CA PHE A 18 -6.88 0.40 12.86
C PHE A 18 -6.47 0.19 14.33
N PRO A 19 -7.42 0.20 15.29
CA PRO A 19 -7.17 0.41 16.72
C PRO A 19 -6.48 -0.75 17.44
N ASP A 20 -6.66 -1.98 16.94
CA ASP A 20 -6.18 -3.18 17.62
C ASP A 20 -4.91 -3.75 16.95
N ASN A 21 -3.95 -4.19 17.76
CA ASN A 21 -2.73 -4.84 17.31
C ASN A 21 -3.00 -6.20 16.65
N ASP A 22 -4.02 -6.93 17.10
CA ASP A 22 -4.35 -8.25 16.57
C ASP A 22 -5.12 -8.16 15.24
N SER A 23 -5.86 -7.06 15.05
CA SER A 23 -6.65 -6.79 13.84
C SER A 23 -5.86 -6.21 12.67
N VAL A 24 -4.56 -5.92 12.86
CA VAL A 24 -3.76 -5.23 11.85
C VAL A 24 -2.37 -5.85 11.72
N LEU A 25 -2.21 -6.72 10.72
CA LEU A 25 -0.87 -7.10 10.27
C LEU A 25 -0.19 -5.87 9.65
N ILE A 26 0.81 -5.36 10.33
CA ILE A 26 1.70 -4.30 9.84
C ILE A 26 3.06 -4.90 9.49
N SER A 27 3.76 -4.29 8.54
CA SER A 27 5.13 -4.70 8.26
C SER A 27 6.01 -4.50 9.51
N PRO A 28 7.04 -5.36 9.76
CA PRO A 28 7.91 -5.23 10.93
C PRO A 28 8.52 -3.83 11.08
N ALA A 29 8.79 -3.15 9.97
CA ALA A 29 9.33 -1.80 9.94
C ALA A 29 8.35 -0.71 10.45
N ALA A 30 7.05 -0.98 10.45
CA ALA A 30 6.03 -0.07 10.97
C ALA A 30 5.84 -0.17 12.50
N LYS A 31 6.47 -1.14 13.18
CA LYS A 31 6.27 -1.37 14.62
C LYS A 31 6.76 -0.21 15.49
N ASN A 32 7.84 0.47 15.10
CA ASN A 32 8.51 1.45 15.96
C ASN A 32 7.90 2.88 15.95
N ASN A 33 6.85 3.14 15.18
CA ASN A 33 6.11 4.42 15.18
C ASN A 33 4.74 4.22 14.53
N ARG A 34 4.04 3.17 14.98
CA ARG A 34 2.74 2.77 14.43
C ARG A 34 1.70 3.88 14.64
N LYS A 35 0.99 4.21 13.58
CA LYS A 35 -0.24 5.00 13.58
C LYS A 35 -1.43 4.06 13.53
N PHE A 36 -2.49 4.40 14.25
CA PHE A 36 -3.72 3.61 14.30
C PHE A 36 -4.81 4.20 13.42
N ARG A 37 -4.59 5.41 12.89
CA ARG A 37 -5.58 6.10 12.07
C ARG A 37 -4.90 6.77 10.89
N VAL A 38 -5.60 6.80 9.77
CA VAL A 38 -5.20 7.59 8.61
C VAL A 38 -5.46 9.06 8.92
N GLU A 39 -4.38 9.84 8.98
CA GLU A 39 -4.38 11.24 9.37
C GLU A 39 -3.56 12.07 8.39
N LYS A 40 -3.64 13.39 8.51
CA LYS A 40 -2.83 14.32 7.71
C LYS A 40 -1.34 14.02 7.89
N SER A 41 -0.62 14.01 6.78
CA SER A 41 0.80 13.69 6.65
C SER A 41 1.17 12.27 7.08
N SER A 42 0.20 11.37 7.20
CA SER A 42 0.43 9.95 7.53
C SER A 42 -0.47 9.03 6.71
N PRO A 43 -0.24 8.94 5.39
CA PRO A 43 -0.99 8.02 4.53
C PRO A 43 -0.63 6.56 4.83
N PHE A 44 -1.52 5.64 4.47
CA PHE A 44 -1.35 4.19 4.63
C PHE A 44 -1.42 3.54 3.25
N GLY A 45 -0.79 2.39 3.08
CA GLY A 45 -0.85 1.63 1.82
C GLY A 45 -0.61 0.15 2.04
N ALA A 46 -1.04 -0.68 1.09
CA ALA A 46 -0.71 -2.10 1.12
C ALA A 46 0.79 -2.29 0.90
N THR A 47 1.38 -3.26 1.60
CA THR A 47 2.74 -3.69 1.30
C THR A 47 2.78 -4.30 -0.10
N TYR A 48 3.76 -3.90 -0.91
CA TYR A 48 3.94 -4.45 -2.26
C TYR A 48 5.40 -4.83 -2.52
N GLY A 49 5.61 -5.91 -3.27
CA GLY A 49 6.92 -6.58 -3.43
C GLY A 49 7.90 -5.94 -4.42
N PHE A 50 7.59 -4.82 -5.08
CA PHE A 50 8.42 -4.27 -6.16
C PHE A 50 9.69 -3.52 -5.69
N GLY A 51 9.91 -3.41 -4.38
CA GLY A 51 11.11 -2.82 -3.79
C GLY A 51 11.27 -1.31 -4.04
N THR A 52 12.52 -0.87 -4.21
CA THR A 52 12.89 0.55 -4.29
C THR A 52 13.49 0.98 -5.61
N LYS A 53 13.23 0.23 -6.68
CA LYS A 53 13.74 0.50 -8.04
C LYS A 53 13.41 1.91 -8.54
N TRP A 54 12.29 2.50 -8.10
CA TRP A 54 11.93 3.88 -8.42
C TRP A 54 13.02 4.91 -8.06
N ARG A 55 13.90 4.62 -7.10
CA ARG A 55 15.02 5.49 -6.68
C ARG A 55 16.18 5.49 -7.68
N GLU A 56 16.26 4.49 -8.55
CA GLU A 56 17.32 4.33 -9.54
C GLU A 56 17.02 5.11 -10.83
N PHE A 57 15.82 5.69 -10.94
CA PHE A 57 15.42 6.55 -12.05
C PHE A 57 16.07 7.94 -11.95
N ASP A 58 16.11 8.65 -13.07
CA ASP A 58 16.41 10.07 -13.10
C ASP A 58 15.22 10.85 -12.52
N LEU A 59 15.25 11.01 -11.19
CA LEU A 59 14.23 11.71 -10.42
C LEU A 59 14.15 13.20 -10.75
N GLU A 60 15.22 13.81 -11.22
CA GLU A 60 15.23 15.21 -11.63
C GLU A 60 14.45 15.39 -12.94
N ALA A 61 14.69 14.52 -13.92
CA ALA A 61 13.90 14.49 -15.15
C ALA A 61 12.41 14.18 -14.89
N ILE A 62 12.10 13.33 -13.90
CA ILE A 62 10.70 12.99 -13.55
C ILE A 62 10.02 14.16 -12.84
N THR A 63 10.64 14.71 -11.81
CA THR A 63 10.01 15.72 -10.95
C THR A 63 10.10 17.13 -11.51
N LEU A 64 11.01 17.36 -12.47
CA LEU A 64 11.42 18.68 -12.97
C LEU A 64 11.89 19.59 -11.83
N ASP A 65 12.44 19.00 -10.78
CA ASP A 65 12.94 19.69 -9.60
C ASP A 65 14.28 19.07 -9.16
N PRO A 66 15.41 19.78 -9.34
CA PRO A 66 16.73 19.28 -8.95
C PRO A 66 16.85 19.05 -7.43
N ASN A 67 16.01 19.70 -6.63
CA ASN A 67 16.01 19.62 -5.17
C ASN A 67 14.87 18.77 -4.61
N SER A 68 14.22 17.95 -5.45
CA SER A 68 13.10 17.11 -5.06
C SER A 68 13.42 16.26 -3.81
N PRO A 69 12.57 16.28 -2.77
CA PRO A 69 12.75 15.45 -1.57
C PRO A 69 12.90 13.95 -1.86
N ALA A 70 12.34 13.47 -2.99
CA ALA A 70 12.46 12.08 -3.42
C ALA A 70 13.93 11.62 -3.59
N LYS A 71 14.85 12.53 -3.94
CA LYS A 71 16.28 12.25 -4.09
C LYS A 71 16.96 11.93 -2.75
N ASN A 72 16.39 12.40 -1.64
CA ASN A 72 16.97 12.23 -0.30
C ASN A 72 16.49 10.95 0.41
N VAL A 73 15.49 10.27 -0.14
CA VAL A 73 14.95 9.03 0.45
C VAL A 73 16.01 7.94 0.37
N THR A 74 16.33 7.34 1.51
CA THR A 74 17.31 6.24 1.58
C THR A 74 16.73 4.92 1.05
N LYS A 75 17.57 3.92 0.75
CA LYS A 75 17.08 2.60 0.29
C LYS A 75 16.17 1.96 1.33
N GLU A 76 16.54 2.06 2.59
CA GLU A 76 15.77 1.51 3.69
C GLU A 76 14.46 2.27 3.89
N GLU A 77 14.50 3.60 3.89
CA GLU A 77 13.29 4.42 3.98
C GLU A 77 12.33 4.17 2.80
N GLY A 78 12.86 4.09 1.57
CA GLY A 78 12.09 3.74 0.39
C GLY A 78 11.37 2.40 0.55
N ARG A 79 12.07 1.39 1.09
CA ARG A 79 11.55 0.03 1.28
C ARG A 79 10.46 0.00 2.34
N VAL A 80 10.61 0.78 3.41
CA VAL A 80 9.72 0.72 4.57
C VAL A 80 8.56 1.70 4.51
N ARG A 81 8.68 2.80 3.76
CA ARG A 81 7.68 3.88 3.71
C ARG A 81 7.06 4.12 2.34
N TYR A 82 7.75 3.86 1.25
CA TYR A 82 7.30 4.31 -0.08
C TYR A 82 7.01 3.16 -1.06
N ALA A 83 7.55 1.97 -0.81
CA ALA A 83 7.21 0.75 -1.56
C ALA A 83 5.83 0.22 -1.15
N VAL A 84 4.79 0.91 -1.61
CA VAL A 84 3.38 0.62 -1.36
C VAL A 84 2.60 0.47 -2.65
N GLY A 85 1.60 -0.40 -2.60
CA GLY A 85 0.61 -0.61 -3.65
C GLY A 85 -0.81 -0.30 -3.15
N PRO A 86 -1.80 -0.38 -4.03
CA PRO A 86 -3.19 -0.31 -3.63
C PRO A 86 -3.56 -1.51 -2.74
N PRO A 87 -4.53 -1.40 -1.83
CA PRO A 87 -5.27 -0.18 -1.49
C PRO A 87 -4.39 0.94 -0.90
N TYR A 88 -4.57 2.17 -1.40
CA TYR A 88 -3.95 3.38 -0.86
C TYR A 88 -4.95 4.17 -0.03
N LEU A 89 -4.54 4.63 1.16
CA LEU A 89 -5.39 5.35 2.08
C LEU A 89 -4.73 6.67 2.48
N ALA A 90 -5.44 7.78 2.31
CA ALA A 90 -4.98 9.08 2.77
C ALA A 90 -6.17 10.01 3.04
N VAL A 91 -5.98 11.04 3.87
CA VAL A 91 -6.95 12.14 3.96
C VAL A 91 -6.99 12.90 2.63
N ALA A 92 -8.11 13.56 2.32
CA ALA A 92 -8.29 14.22 1.01
C ALA A 92 -7.23 15.31 0.74
N SER A 93 -6.80 16.03 1.79
CA SER A 93 -5.75 17.05 1.70
C SER A 93 -4.41 16.52 1.22
N ASP A 94 -4.15 15.22 1.41
CA ASP A 94 -2.88 14.58 1.05
C ASP A 94 -3.04 13.77 -0.23
N MET A 95 -4.17 13.08 -0.41
CA MET A 95 -4.42 12.31 -1.63
C MET A 95 -4.51 13.21 -2.87
N HIS A 96 -5.09 14.41 -2.74
CA HIS A 96 -5.21 15.33 -3.87
C HIS A 96 -3.85 15.76 -4.45
N PRO A 97 -2.89 16.28 -3.67
CA PRO A 97 -1.57 16.60 -4.20
C PRO A 97 -0.81 15.35 -4.69
N ILE A 98 -0.96 14.19 -4.03
CA ILE A 98 -0.41 12.92 -4.54
C ILE A 98 -0.93 12.65 -5.94
N ALA A 99 -2.26 12.66 -6.15
CA ALA A 99 -2.87 12.36 -7.44
C ALA A 99 -2.41 13.34 -8.55
N LYS A 100 -2.27 14.64 -8.24
CA LYS A 100 -1.72 15.61 -9.19
C LYS A 100 -0.28 15.28 -9.59
N LYS A 101 0.61 15.09 -8.61
CA LYS A 101 2.01 14.76 -8.91
C LYS A 101 2.17 13.41 -9.58
N TRP A 102 1.37 12.43 -9.18
CA TRP A 102 1.33 11.11 -9.79
C TRP A 102 1.02 11.20 -11.28
N THR A 103 -0.07 11.88 -11.65
CA THR A 103 -0.47 12.05 -13.06
C THR A 103 0.53 12.87 -13.88
N GLU A 104 1.23 13.83 -13.27
CA GLU A 104 2.36 14.54 -13.90
C GLU A 104 3.58 13.64 -14.13
N PHE A 105 3.86 12.71 -13.21
CA PHE A 105 5.09 11.90 -13.19
C PHE A 105 4.99 10.62 -14.01
N VAL A 106 3.80 10.01 -14.13
CA VAL A 106 3.57 8.74 -14.85
C VAL A 106 4.19 8.71 -16.25
N PRO A 107 3.94 9.70 -17.13
CA PRO A 107 4.52 9.68 -18.47
C PRO A 107 6.06 9.68 -18.46
N ARG A 108 6.68 10.38 -17.51
CA ARG A 108 8.15 10.53 -17.43
C ARG A 108 8.81 9.29 -16.83
N VAL A 109 8.16 8.66 -15.86
CA VAL A 109 8.60 7.35 -15.36
C VAL A 109 8.46 6.30 -16.46
N TYR A 110 7.37 6.31 -17.22
CA TYR A 110 7.18 5.38 -18.33
C TYR A 110 8.27 5.51 -19.41
N LEU A 111 8.74 6.74 -19.70
CA LEU A 111 9.87 6.95 -20.62
C LEU A 111 11.17 6.26 -20.15
N GLN A 112 11.37 6.11 -18.85
CA GLN A 112 12.54 5.43 -18.27
C GLN A 112 12.28 3.95 -17.98
N HIS A 113 11.01 3.57 -17.82
CA HIS A 113 10.57 2.23 -17.47
C HIS A 113 9.23 1.89 -18.17
N PRO A 114 9.24 1.47 -19.45
CA PRO A 114 8.04 1.28 -20.26
C PRO A 114 7.32 -0.05 -19.97
N HIS A 115 7.04 -0.32 -18.70
CA HIS A 115 6.38 -1.53 -18.22
C HIS A 115 5.21 -1.20 -17.29
N LEU A 116 4.41 -2.22 -16.97
CA LEU A 116 3.18 -2.08 -16.16
C LEU A 116 3.42 -1.36 -14.81
N LEU A 117 4.58 -1.59 -14.18
CA LEU A 117 4.93 -1.00 -12.88
C LEU A 117 5.30 0.49 -12.93
N ALA A 118 5.36 1.11 -14.12
CA ALA A 118 5.65 2.53 -14.25
C ALA A 118 4.70 3.38 -13.41
N GLU A 119 3.42 3.02 -13.39
CA GLU A 119 2.39 3.73 -12.67
C GLU A 119 2.62 3.66 -11.15
N MET A 120 2.90 2.47 -10.61
CA MET A 120 3.16 2.28 -9.18
C MET A 120 4.46 2.97 -8.75
N TYR A 121 5.53 2.89 -9.55
CA TYR A 121 6.75 3.62 -9.27
C TYR A 121 6.53 5.13 -9.28
N SER A 122 5.67 5.63 -10.16
CA SER A 122 5.30 7.05 -10.19
C SER A 122 4.55 7.48 -8.94
N TYR A 123 3.71 6.61 -8.38
CA TYR A 123 3.08 6.85 -7.08
C TYR A 123 4.13 6.99 -5.98
N CYS A 124 5.11 6.09 -5.92
CA CYS A 124 6.22 6.15 -4.95
C CYS A 124 6.99 7.47 -5.07
N VAL A 125 7.32 7.89 -6.29
CA VAL A 125 8.03 9.15 -6.56
C VAL A 125 7.18 10.35 -6.13
N ALA A 126 5.87 10.35 -6.43
CA ALA A 126 4.96 11.42 -6.03
C ALA A 126 4.86 11.55 -4.51
N ALA A 127 4.65 10.44 -3.80
CA ALA A 127 4.61 10.41 -2.33
C ALA A 127 5.93 10.89 -1.71
N ALA A 128 7.07 10.42 -2.25
CA ALA A 128 8.40 10.81 -1.79
C ALA A 128 8.70 12.29 -2.06
N HIS A 129 8.33 12.82 -3.23
CA HIS A 129 8.49 14.23 -3.59
C HIS A 129 7.67 15.15 -2.66
N LEU A 130 6.50 14.70 -2.22
CA LEU A 130 5.64 15.43 -1.29
C LEU A 130 6.02 15.23 0.19
N GLY A 131 6.99 14.36 0.49
CA GLY A 131 7.37 14.05 1.88
C GLY A 131 6.25 13.36 2.66
N LEU A 132 5.51 12.46 2.01
CA LEU A 132 4.37 11.74 2.58
C LEU A 132 4.73 10.25 2.77
N PRO A 133 5.46 9.88 3.84
CA PRO A 133 5.86 8.50 4.09
C PRO A 133 4.67 7.65 4.55
N HIS A 134 4.40 6.54 3.87
CA HIS A 134 3.28 5.68 4.22
C HIS A 134 3.57 4.79 5.42
N GLN A 135 2.50 4.46 6.16
CA GLN A 135 2.47 3.25 6.96
C GLN A 135 2.00 2.07 6.11
N LYS A 136 2.80 1.01 6.08
CA LYS A 136 2.46 -0.21 5.33
C LYS A 136 1.62 -1.16 6.16
N VAL A 137 0.51 -1.60 5.57
CA VAL A 137 -0.46 -2.50 6.19
C VAL A 137 -0.55 -3.78 5.35
N ASN A 138 -0.07 -4.89 5.91
CA ASN A 138 0.08 -6.15 5.19
C ASN A 138 -1.28 -6.80 4.89
N HIS A 139 -2.24 -6.69 5.80
CA HIS A 139 -3.54 -7.36 5.64
C HIS A 139 -4.56 -6.60 4.77
N LEU A 140 -4.18 -5.48 4.16
CA LEU A 140 -5.07 -4.80 3.22
C LEU A 140 -5.37 -5.68 2.01
N MET A 141 -4.46 -6.60 1.67
CA MET A 141 -4.48 -7.36 0.43
C MET A 141 -3.97 -8.78 0.63
N VAL A 142 -4.47 -9.71 -0.19
CA VAL A 142 -3.82 -10.97 -0.55
C VAL A 142 -3.84 -11.13 -2.06
N SER A 143 -2.80 -11.73 -2.63
CA SER A 143 -2.69 -11.89 -4.08
C SER A 143 -1.80 -13.05 -4.51
N ASP A 144 -0.63 -13.20 -3.90
CA ASP A 144 0.31 -14.29 -4.22
C ASP A 144 0.61 -15.13 -2.96
N LEU A 145 0.38 -16.43 -3.06
CA LEU A 145 0.67 -17.40 -1.99
C LEU A 145 2.15 -17.40 -1.57
N SER A 146 3.06 -16.97 -2.46
CA SER A 146 4.49 -16.86 -2.19
C SER A 146 4.84 -15.66 -1.27
N MET A 147 3.94 -14.69 -1.11
CA MET A 147 4.14 -13.45 -0.35
C MET A 147 3.93 -13.60 1.17
N GLY A 148 4.08 -14.82 1.69
CA GLY A 148 3.88 -15.18 3.09
C GLY A 148 4.52 -14.18 4.07
N GLY A 149 3.73 -13.68 5.03
CA GLY A 149 4.15 -12.70 6.04
C GLY A 149 4.16 -11.23 5.58
N SER A 150 4.12 -10.96 4.26
CA SER A 150 4.05 -9.60 3.70
C SER A 150 2.62 -9.17 3.33
N GLU A 151 1.70 -10.12 3.25
CA GLU A 151 0.27 -9.96 2.94
C GLU A 151 -0.65 -10.50 4.05
N GLY A 152 -1.96 -10.42 3.85
CA GLY A 152 -3.00 -10.90 4.77
C GLY A 152 -3.13 -12.42 4.93
N TRP A 153 -2.25 -13.24 4.34
CA TRP A 153 -2.39 -14.71 4.33
C TRP A 153 -2.47 -15.35 5.72
N GLU A 154 -1.86 -14.74 6.74
CA GLU A 154 -1.95 -15.22 8.13
C GLU A 154 -3.37 -15.19 8.69
N TYR A 155 -4.24 -14.33 8.17
CA TYR A 155 -5.66 -14.35 8.52
C TYR A 155 -6.39 -15.52 7.89
N VAL A 156 -6.10 -15.82 6.62
CA VAL A 156 -6.70 -16.97 5.93
C VAL A 156 -6.27 -18.29 6.58
N LYS A 157 -4.98 -18.43 6.92
CA LYS A 157 -4.42 -19.65 7.54
C LYS A 157 -5.00 -19.97 8.93
N ARG A 158 -5.56 -18.98 9.63
CA ARG A 158 -6.13 -19.17 10.98
C ARG A 158 -7.55 -19.76 10.95
N ILE A 159 -8.20 -19.80 9.78
CA ILE A 159 -9.57 -20.27 9.63
C ILE A 159 -9.56 -21.81 9.54
N PRO A 160 -10.23 -22.54 10.45
CA PRO A 160 -10.42 -23.97 10.34
C PRO A 160 -11.18 -24.35 9.07
N ALA A 161 -10.88 -25.52 8.50
CA ALA A 161 -11.48 -25.97 7.24
C ALA A 161 -13.01 -26.07 7.33
N GLU A 162 -13.51 -26.51 8.48
CA GLU A 162 -14.93 -26.60 8.83
C GLU A 162 -15.64 -25.24 8.89
N ASP A 163 -14.90 -24.16 9.16
CA ASP A 163 -15.44 -22.81 9.36
C ASP A 163 -15.36 -21.93 8.11
N VAL A 164 -14.63 -22.35 7.06
CA VAL A 164 -14.42 -21.56 5.84
C VAL A 164 -15.75 -21.08 5.23
N CYS A 165 -16.74 -21.97 5.15
CA CYS A 165 -18.06 -21.63 4.61
C CYS A 165 -18.83 -20.65 5.51
N GLY A 166 -18.64 -20.74 6.83
CA GLY A 166 -19.26 -19.84 7.80
C GLY A 166 -18.69 -18.43 7.72
N VAL A 167 -17.36 -18.32 7.60
CA VAL A 167 -16.67 -17.03 7.39
C VAL A 167 -17.08 -16.39 6.07
N ALA A 168 -17.11 -17.17 4.99
CA ALA A 168 -17.47 -16.69 3.65
C ALA A 168 -18.91 -16.16 3.60
N ARG A 169 -19.87 -16.86 4.21
CA ARG A 169 -21.29 -16.45 4.23
C ARG A 169 -21.53 -15.12 4.93
N ASN A 170 -20.75 -14.81 5.96
CA ASN A 170 -20.93 -13.61 6.77
C ASN A 170 -19.97 -12.48 6.40
N GLY A 171 -19.10 -12.65 5.39
CA GLY A 171 -18.05 -11.69 5.05
C GLY A 171 -17.13 -11.40 6.25
N GLY A 172 -16.88 -12.42 7.08
CA GLY A 172 -16.16 -12.28 8.35
C GLY A 172 -16.89 -11.54 9.47
N ARG A 173 -18.10 -10.98 9.25
CA ARG A 173 -18.86 -10.29 10.30
C ARG A 173 -19.37 -11.30 11.34
N GLY A 174 -19.03 -11.09 12.61
CA GLY A 174 -19.39 -11.99 13.70
C GLY A 174 -18.57 -13.29 13.74
N SER A 175 -17.59 -13.45 12.86
CA SER A 175 -16.57 -14.49 13.01
C SER A 175 -15.49 -14.02 13.98
N GLN A 176 -14.95 -14.96 14.76
CA GLN A 176 -13.71 -14.72 15.52
C GLN A 176 -12.47 -14.57 14.61
N TYR A 177 -12.60 -14.91 13.33
CA TYR A 177 -11.52 -14.86 12.34
C TYR A 177 -11.65 -13.62 11.46
N MET A 178 -10.61 -12.79 11.51
CA MET A 178 -10.42 -11.66 10.59
C MET A 178 -10.16 -12.16 9.17
N MET A 179 -10.57 -11.39 8.17
CA MET A 179 -10.19 -11.59 6.76
C MET A 179 -9.25 -10.48 6.28
N PRO A 180 -8.43 -10.71 5.25
CA PRO A 180 -7.82 -9.63 4.47
C PRO A 180 -8.91 -8.68 3.91
N SER A 181 -8.56 -7.43 3.60
CA SER A 181 -9.59 -6.50 3.10
C SER A 181 -9.96 -6.78 1.65
N VAL A 182 -8.98 -7.03 0.79
CA VAL A 182 -9.19 -7.35 -0.63
C VAL A 182 -8.41 -8.59 -1.07
N ILE A 183 -8.92 -9.25 -2.10
CA ILE A 183 -8.15 -10.13 -2.98
C ILE A 183 -7.80 -9.34 -4.24
N HIS A 184 -6.55 -9.36 -4.67
CA HIS A 184 -6.16 -8.82 -5.98
C HIS A 184 -6.14 -9.96 -7.00
N TYR A 185 -7.01 -9.89 -8.00
CA TYR A 185 -7.32 -11.03 -8.87
C TYR A 185 -6.36 -11.21 -10.06
N CYS A 186 -5.79 -10.11 -10.60
CA CYS A 186 -4.97 -10.13 -11.82
C CYS A 186 -3.56 -9.56 -11.57
N GLN A 187 -2.74 -10.30 -10.82
CA GLN A 187 -1.35 -9.91 -10.54
C GLN A 187 -0.34 -10.52 -11.52
#